data_AF-T0ZJI1-F1
#
_entry.id   AF-T0ZJI1-F1
#
_cell.length_a   1.000
_cell.length_b   1.000
_cell.length_c   1.000
_cell.angle_alpha   90.00
_cell.angle_beta   90.00
_cell.angle_gamma   90.00
#
_symmetry.space_group_name_H-M   'P 1'
#
loop_
_entity.id
_entity.type
_entity.pdbx_description
1 polymer ?
#
loop_
_entity_poly.entity_id
_entity_poly.type
_entity_poly.pdbx_seq_one_letter_code
_entity_poly.pdbx_strand_id
1 'polypeptide(L)'
;MADPDLKRWYANVARGSPITADVYLRRLGAFCEQTKTTPRALLDLTEKARHDLLLDFVSEEERKKRAGSYIQSSLKAVKSWLLHHGLRVNLPIRIQGAQDTPTLRDERTPTPEELRRIFLAAKSRDRVSCALMAHAGLRPEVLGNYLGTDGLRLRDLPELRIEGKGVT
;
A
#
# COMPACT_ATOMS: atom_id res chain seq x y z
N MET A 1 9.02 17.69 -7.12
CA MET A 1 8.91 16.95 -8.39
C MET A 1 9.14 17.92 -9.53
N ALA A 2 10.14 17.66 -10.38
CA ALA A 2 10.51 18.56 -11.48
C ALA A 2 9.62 18.38 -12.72
N ASP A 3 9.02 17.20 -12.91
CA ASP A 3 8.13 16.89 -14.02
C ASP A 3 6.67 17.31 -13.72
N PRO A 4 6.09 18.26 -14.48
CA PRO A 4 4.70 18.70 -14.30
C PRO A 4 3.66 17.61 -14.52
N ASP A 5 3.88 16.69 -15.46
CA ASP A 5 2.90 15.64 -15.78
C ASP A 5 2.92 14.55 -14.71
N LEU A 6 4.10 14.23 -14.18
CA LEU A 6 4.21 13.36 -13.01
C LEU A 6 3.49 13.94 -11.79
N LYS A 7 3.58 15.27 -11.59
CA LYS A 7 2.86 15.98 -10.52
C LYS A 7 1.34 15.94 -10.73
N ARG A 8 0.86 16.14 -11.96
CA ARG A 8 -0.58 16.07 -12.30
C ARG A 8 -1.14 14.66 -12.08
N TRP A 9 -0.44 13.64 -12.56
CA TRP A 9 -0.79 12.24 -12.34
C TRP A 9 -0.83 11.90 -10.86
N TYR A 10 0.22 12.24 -10.10
CA TYR A 10 0.29 11.99 -8.67
C TYR A 10 -0.88 12.67 -7.94
N ALA A 11 -1.13 13.96 -8.21
CA ALA A 11 -2.23 14.70 -7.60
C ALA A 11 -3.60 14.06 -7.92
N ASN A 12 -3.78 13.56 -9.16
CA ASN A 12 -5.00 12.86 -9.54
C ASN A 12 -5.20 11.55 -8.75
N VAL A 13 -4.14 10.73 -8.61
CA VAL A 13 -4.21 9.49 -7.81
C VAL A 13 -4.43 9.81 -6.32
N ALA A 14 -3.76 10.84 -5.81
CA ALA A 14 -3.83 11.24 -4.40
C ALA A 14 -5.22 11.71 -3.98
N ARG A 15 -6.04 12.27 -4.89
CA ARG A 15 -7.45 12.61 -4.63
C ARG A 15 -8.29 11.39 -4.23
N GLY A 16 -7.98 10.22 -4.77
CA GLY A 16 -8.65 8.96 -4.38
C GLY A 16 -8.00 8.33 -3.16
N SER A 17 -6.66 8.26 -3.13
CA SER A 17 -5.91 7.72 -2.00
C SER A 17 -4.47 8.26 -1.99
N PRO A 18 -4.06 9.03 -0.95
CA PRO A 18 -2.68 9.49 -0.80
C PRO A 18 -1.68 8.33 -0.71
N ILE A 19 -2.04 7.27 0.02
CA ILE A 19 -1.22 6.05 0.17
C ILE A 19 -0.94 5.44 -1.20
N THR A 20 -1.98 5.30 -2.03
CA THR A 20 -1.85 4.72 -3.37
C THR A 20 -0.97 5.59 -4.25
N ALA A 21 -1.08 6.92 -4.16
CA ALA A 21 -0.23 7.83 -4.91
C ALA A 21 1.26 7.67 -4.55
N ASP A 22 1.59 7.59 -3.26
CA ASP A 22 2.97 7.39 -2.79
C ASP A 22 3.53 6.03 -3.18
N VAL A 23 2.72 4.98 -3.05
CA VAL A 23 3.10 3.64 -3.51
C VAL A 23 3.33 3.64 -5.01
N TYR A 24 2.42 4.21 -5.80
CA TYR A 24 2.54 4.21 -7.25
C TYR A 24 3.73 5.02 -7.73
N LEU A 25 4.00 6.18 -7.14
CA LEU A 25 5.18 6.99 -7.47
C LEU A 25 6.47 6.19 -7.23
N ARG A 26 6.58 5.54 -6.07
CA ARG A 26 7.74 4.71 -5.72
C ARG A 26 7.89 3.50 -6.66
N ARG A 27 6.78 2.84 -6.98
CA ARG A 27 6.75 1.67 -7.87
C ARG A 27 7.11 2.04 -9.31
N LEU A 28 6.59 3.15 -9.82
CA LEU A 28 6.92 3.67 -11.14
C LEU A 28 8.41 4.03 -11.21
N GLY A 29 8.94 4.72 -10.19
CA GLY A 29 10.36 5.04 -10.10
C GLY A 29 11.25 3.79 -10.09
N ALA A 30 10.96 2.82 -9.22
CA ALA A 30 11.71 1.57 -9.14
C ALA A 30 11.65 0.75 -10.44
N PHE A 31 10.48 0.70 -11.08
CA PHE A 31 10.32 0.07 -12.38
C PHE A 31 11.22 0.74 -13.43
N CYS A 32 11.21 2.08 -13.48
CA CYS A 32 12.00 2.84 -14.43
C CYS A 32 13.51 2.61 -14.25
N GLU A 33 13.97 2.60 -13.00
CA GLU A 33 15.36 2.32 -12.64
C GLU A 33 15.79 0.91 -13.06
N GLN A 34 14.97 -0.11 -12.75
CA GLN A 34 15.27 -1.51 -13.08
C GLN A 34 15.28 -1.79 -14.58
N THR A 35 14.42 -1.12 -15.34
CA THR A 35 14.30 -1.28 -16.80
C THR A 35 15.12 -0.26 -17.58
N LYS A 36 15.93 0.57 -16.90
CA LYS A 36 16.75 1.63 -17.48
C LYS A 36 15.96 2.55 -18.43
N THR A 37 14.72 2.85 -18.04
CA THR A 37 13.82 3.74 -18.77
C THR A 37 13.46 4.95 -17.92
N THR A 38 12.61 5.82 -18.45
CA THR A 38 12.04 6.95 -17.71
C THR A 38 10.52 6.94 -17.91
N PRO A 39 9.73 7.59 -17.02
CA PRO A 39 8.29 7.69 -17.20
C PRO A 39 7.91 8.23 -18.59
N ARG A 40 8.70 9.17 -19.14
CA ARG A 40 8.47 9.75 -20.46
C ARG A 40 8.86 8.79 -21.59
N ALA A 41 10.02 8.14 -21.51
CA ALA A 41 10.45 7.16 -22.51
C ALA A 41 9.46 5.99 -22.65
N LEU A 42 8.73 5.63 -21.58
CA LEU A 42 7.65 4.64 -21.66
C LEU A 42 6.51 5.04 -22.60
N LEU A 43 6.24 6.34 -22.74
CA LEU A 43 5.17 6.85 -23.61
C LEU A 43 5.56 6.77 -25.09
N ASP A 44 6.86 6.93 -25.39
CA ASP A 44 7.40 6.98 -26.75
C ASP A 44 7.55 5.58 -27.39
N LEU A 45 7.54 4.52 -26.57
CA LEU A 45 7.62 3.15 -27.04
C LEU A 45 6.37 2.76 -27.86
N THR A 46 6.54 1.91 -28.86
CA THR A 46 5.40 1.29 -29.58
C THR A 46 4.59 0.40 -28.65
N GLU A 47 3.34 0.08 -29.01
CA GLU A 47 2.50 -0.82 -28.21
C GLU A 47 3.18 -2.18 -27.97
N LYS A 48 3.78 -2.74 -29.04
CA LYS A 48 4.55 -3.97 -28.96
C LYS A 48 5.76 -3.84 -28.03
N ALA A 49 6.60 -2.82 -28.23
CA ALA A 49 7.80 -2.63 -27.42
C ALA A 49 7.48 -2.40 -25.93
N ARG A 50 6.38 -1.69 -25.62
CA ARG A 50 5.88 -1.57 -24.24
C ARG A 50 5.48 -2.92 -23.68
N HIS A 51 4.69 -3.68 -24.44
CA HIS A 51 4.22 -4.97 -23.97
C HIS A 51 5.37 -5.94 -23.70
N ASP A 52 6.32 -6.04 -24.63
CA ASP A 52 7.51 -6.87 -24.50
C ASP A 52 8.33 -6.45 -23.26
N LEU A 53 8.52 -5.14 -23.05
CA LEU A 53 9.19 -4.62 -21.85
C LEU A 53 8.49 -5.03 -20.53
N LEU A 54 7.15 -5.00 -20.50
CA LEU A 54 6.40 -5.41 -19.32
C LEU A 54 6.50 -6.93 -19.07
N LEU A 55 6.56 -7.74 -20.12
CA LEU A 55 6.77 -9.18 -20.00
C LEU A 55 8.19 -9.49 -19.50
N ASP A 56 9.20 -8.86 -20.09
CA ASP A 56 10.60 -9.02 -19.70
C ASP A 56 10.80 -8.64 -18.22
N PHE A 57 10.15 -7.55 -17.78
CA PHE A 57 10.13 -7.15 -16.38
C PHE A 57 9.54 -8.24 -15.47
N VAL A 58 8.41 -8.84 -15.85
CA VAL A 58 7.79 -9.92 -15.07
C VAL A 58 8.73 -11.12 -14.98
N SER A 59 9.27 -11.58 -16.11
CA SER A 59 10.18 -12.73 -16.15
C SER A 59 11.44 -12.48 -15.32
N GLU A 60 11.98 -11.26 -15.35
CA GLU A 60 13.15 -10.89 -14.55
C GLU A 60 12.86 -10.89 -13.05
N GLU A 61 11.73 -10.32 -12.62
CA GLU A 61 11.36 -10.28 -11.21
C GLU A 61 10.97 -11.67 -10.66
N GLU A 62 10.37 -12.53 -11.49
CA GLU A 62 10.14 -13.94 -11.16
C GLU A 62 11.47 -14.70 -11.02
N ARG A 63 12.45 -14.46 -11.91
CA ARG A 63 13.81 -15.01 -11.80
C ARG A 63 14.51 -14.59 -10.50
N LYS A 64 14.28 -13.35 -10.06
CA LYS A 64 14.73 -12.84 -8.76
C LYS A 64 13.92 -13.35 -7.56
N LYS A 65 12.95 -14.24 -7.79
CA LYS A 65 12.05 -14.82 -6.76
C LYS A 65 11.29 -13.76 -5.96
N ARG A 66 10.92 -12.65 -6.60
CA ARG A 66 10.09 -11.62 -5.97
C ARG A 66 8.65 -12.12 -5.83
N ALA A 67 7.95 -11.64 -4.81
CA ALA A 67 6.55 -11.99 -4.60
C ALA A 67 5.68 -11.51 -5.78
N GLY A 68 4.74 -12.34 -6.24
CA GLY A 68 3.82 -11.97 -7.32
C GLY A 68 3.02 -10.70 -7.03
N SER A 69 2.66 -10.47 -5.76
CA SER A 69 2.00 -9.24 -5.31
C SER A 69 2.85 -7.97 -5.50
N TYR A 70 4.18 -8.08 -5.35
CA TYR A 70 5.12 -6.99 -5.66
C TYR A 70 5.10 -6.67 -7.15
N ILE A 71 5.24 -7.69 -8.01
CA ILE A 71 5.24 -7.53 -9.47
C ILE A 71 3.91 -6.92 -9.93
N GLN A 72 2.78 -7.42 -9.40
CA GLN A 72 1.45 -6.90 -9.68
C GLN A 72 1.32 -5.42 -9.27
N SER A 73 1.83 -5.04 -8.09
CA SER A 73 1.83 -3.66 -7.62
C SER A 73 2.64 -2.74 -8.53
N SER A 74 3.80 -3.19 -9.00
CA SER A 74 4.63 -2.46 -9.97
C SER A 74 3.89 -2.24 -11.29
N LEU A 75 3.30 -3.29 -11.86
CA LEU A 75 2.53 -3.17 -13.10
C LEU A 75 1.29 -2.29 -12.96
N LYS A 76 0.60 -2.30 -11.81
CA LYS A 76 -0.53 -1.38 -11.55
C LYS A 76 -0.11 0.08 -11.61
N ALA A 77 1.05 0.42 -11.05
CA ALA A 77 1.59 1.78 -11.10
C ALA A 77 1.93 2.20 -12.53
N VAL A 78 2.60 1.34 -13.30
CA VAL A 78 2.94 1.60 -14.71
C VAL A 78 1.68 1.74 -15.57
N LYS A 79 0.71 0.84 -15.43
CA LYS A 79 -0.58 0.91 -16.14
C LYS A 79 -1.35 2.19 -15.80
N SER A 80 -1.32 2.63 -14.54
CA SER A 80 -1.92 3.90 -14.12
C SER A 80 -1.28 5.10 -14.81
N TRP A 81 0.06 5.12 -14.91
CA TRP A 81 0.79 6.17 -15.62
C TRP A 81 0.50 6.20 -17.12
N LEU A 82 0.49 5.04 -17.78
CA LEU A 82 0.14 4.92 -19.19
C LEU A 82 -1.30 5.38 -19.45
N LEU A 83 -2.23 4.96 -18.60
CA LEU A 83 -3.63 5.35 -18.71
C LEU A 83 -3.84 6.86 -18.54
N HIS A 84 -3.06 7.52 -17.68
CA HIS A 84 -3.07 8.98 -17.54
C HIS A 84 -2.75 9.71 -18.85
N HIS A 85 -1.98 9.08 -19.74
CA HIS A 85 -1.62 9.58 -21.07
C HIS A 85 -2.50 8.99 -22.19
N GLY A 86 -3.61 8.33 -21.84
CA GLY A 86 -4.54 7.73 -22.81
C GLY A 86 -4.05 6.40 -23.40
N LEU A 87 -2.97 5.82 -22.89
CA LEU A 87 -2.39 4.59 -23.39
C LEU A 87 -2.88 3.40 -22.57
N ARG A 88 -3.57 2.44 -23.20
CA ARG A 88 -4.07 1.23 -22.55
C ARG A 88 -3.17 0.03 -22.86
N VAL A 89 -2.91 -0.79 -21.84
CA VAL A 89 -2.25 -2.09 -21.99
C VAL A 89 -3.35 -3.13 -22.17
N ASN A 90 -3.65 -3.49 -23.42
CA ASN A 90 -4.77 -4.36 -23.77
C ASN A 90 -4.42 -5.85 -23.68
N LEU A 91 -3.15 -6.19 -23.88
CA LEU A 91 -2.68 -7.57 -23.84
C LEU A 91 -2.54 -8.05 -22.39
N PRO A 92 -2.98 -9.30 -22.10
CA PRO A 92 -2.93 -9.85 -20.75
C PRO A 92 -1.50 -10.16 -20.33
N ILE A 93 -1.15 -9.79 -19.11
CA ILE A 93 0.13 -10.11 -18.48
C ILE A 93 -0.17 -11.00 -17.28
N ARG A 94 0.27 -12.26 -17.33
CA ARG A 94 0.11 -13.23 -16.25
C ARG A 94 1.30 -13.13 -15.30
N ILE A 95 1.04 -13.26 -14.01
CA ILE A 95 2.04 -13.17 -12.94
C ILE A 95 1.78 -14.34 -12.00
N GLN A 96 2.78 -15.18 -11.76
CA GLN A 96 2.63 -16.32 -10.86
C GLN A 96 2.49 -15.84 -9.41
N GLY A 97 1.57 -16.45 -8.65
CA GLY A 97 1.38 -16.15 -7.22
C GLY A 97 0.97 -14.70 -6.93
N ALA A 98 0.31 -14.01 -7.87
CA ALA A 98 -0.06 -12.60 -7.71
C ALA A 98 -0.98 -12.34 -6.51
N GLN A 99 -1.77 -13.34 -6.10
CA GLN A 99 -2.66 -13.29 -4.94
C GLN A 99 -2.17 -14.17 -3.78
N ASP A 100 -0.97 -14.75 -3.89
CA ASP A 100 -0.40 -15.55 -2.81
C ASP A 100 0.13 -14.64 -1.70
N THR A 101 -0.15 -15.04 -0.45
CA THR A 101 0.31 -14.36 0.76
C THR A 101 1.22 -15.29 1.57
N PRO A 102 2.45 -15.59 1.07
CA PRO A 102 3.30 -16.62 1.65
C PRO A 102 3.73 -16.29 3.09
N THR A 103 3.89 -15.00 3.43
CA THR A 103 4.27 -14.55 4.78
C THR A 103 3.20 -14.80 5.84
N LEU A 104 1.93 -14.94 5.42
CA LEU A 104 0.80 -15.13 6.35
C LEU A 104 0.50 -16.62 6.61
N ARG A 105 1.16 -17.55 5.90
CA ARG A 105 0.82 -18.98 5.96
C ARG A 105 0.97 -19.59 7.35
N ASP A 106 2.04 -19.19 8.04
CA ASP A 106 2.36 -19.67 9.38
C ASP A 106 2.06 -18.62 10.46
N GLU A 107 1.42 -17.51 10.10
CA GLU A 107 1.07 -16.46 11.05
C GLU A 107 -0.07 -16.93 11.95
N ARG A 108 0.10 -16.73 13.26
CA ARG A 108 -0.89 -17.05 14.28
C ARG A 108 -1.18 -15.84 15.16
N THR A 109 -2.35 -15.83 15.76
CA THR A 109 -2.67 -14.87 16.82
C THR A 109 -1.85 -15.17 18.08
N PRO A 110 -1.47 -14.14 18.87
CA PRO A 110 -0.82 -14.33 20.16
C PRO A 110 -1.70 -15.13 21.14
N THR A 111 -1.09 -15.90 22.05
CA THR A 111 -1.81 -16.51 23.19
C THR A 111 -2.17 -15.44 24.24
N PRO A 112 -3.09 -15.72 25.19
CA PRO A 112 -3.39 -14.79 26.29
C PRO A 112 -2.15 -14.36 27.09
N GLU A 113 -1.21 -15.28 27.35
CA GLU A 113 0.04 -15.01 28.08
C GLU A 113 1.00 -14.14 27.25
N GLU A 114 1.08 -14.37 25.94
CA GLU A 114 1.84 -13.52 25.02
C GLU A 114 1.25 -12.11 24.93
N LEU A 115 -0.08 -12.00 24.80
CA LEU A 115 -0.77 -10.72 24.78
C LEU A 115 -0.57 -9.95 26.09
N ARG A 116 -0.65 -10.63 27.23
CA ARG A 116 -0.35 -10.04 28.55
C ARG A 116 1.07 -9.48 28.60
N ARG A 117 2.07 -10.19 28.06
CA ARG A 117 3.46 -9.71 27.99
C ARG A 117 3.58 -8.45 27.12
N ILE A 118 2.89 -8.41 25.98
CA ILE A 118 2.84 -7.22 25.11
C ILE A 118 2.29 -6.01 25.87
N PHE A 119 1.17 -6.17 26.57
CA PHE A 119 0.58 -5.07 27.35
C PHE A 119 1.51 -4.57 28.45
N LEU A 120 2.20 -5.47 29.16
CA LEU A 120 3.11 -5.10 30.24
C LEU A 120 4.38 -4.40 29.74
N ALA A 121 4.87 -4.75 28.55
CA ALA A 121 6.02 -4.09 27.93
C ALA A 121 5.69 -2.71 27.34
N ALA A 122 4.42 -2.46 27.00
CA ALA A 122 3.97 -1.23 26.37
C ALA A 122 3.78 -0.07 27.37
N LYS A 123 4.06 1.16 26.90
CA LYS A 123 3.69 2.41 27.59
C LYS A 123 2.16 2.57 27.62
N SER A 124 1.63 3.42 28.49
CA SER A 124 0.18 3.59 28.66
C SER A 124 -0.57 3.87 27.36
N ARG A 125 -0.03 4.74 26.49
CA ARG A 125 -0.63 5.03 25.17
C ARG A 125 -0.66 3.79 24.27
N ASP A 126 0.48 3.13 24.09
CA ASP A 126 0.62 1.99 23.19
C ASP A 126 -0.21 0.80 23.68
N ARG A 127 -0.33 0.63 24.99
CA ARG A 127 -1.16 -0.39 25.63
C ARG A 127 -2.64 -0.24 25.28
N VAL A 128 -3.17 0.99 25.25
CA VAL A 128 -4.56 1.26 24.83
C VAL A 128 -4.74 0.87 23.36
N SER A 129 -3.81 1.26 22.48
CA SER A 129 -3.85 0.86 21.07
C SER A 129 -3.84 -0.66 20.90
N CYS A 130 -2.95 -1.37 21.59
CA CYS A 130 -2.91 -2.83 21.57
C CYS A 130 -4.19 -3.46 22.09
N ALA A 131 -4.79 -2.91 23.16
CA ALA A 131 -6.05 -3.42 23.71
C ALA A 131 -7.22 -3.25 22.73
N LEU A 132 -7.31 -2.09 22.07
CA LEU A 132 -8.34 -1.83 21.05
C LEU A 132 -8.19 -2.76 19.84
N MET A 133 -6.97 -3.01 19.38
CA MET A 133 -6.72 -3.95 18.29
C MET A 133 -7.05 -5.39 18.70
N ALA A 134 -6.61 -5.82 19.89
CA ALA A 134 -6.76 -7.20 20.34
C ALA A 134 -8.20 -7.56 20.73
N HIS A 135 -8.94 -6.63 21.35
CA HIS A 135 -10.28 -6.93 21.90
C HIS A 135 -11.43 -6.40 21.06
N ALA A 136 -11.23 -5.35 20.26
CA ALA A 136 -12.26 -4.80 19.36
C ALA A 136 -11.95 -5.03 17.87
N GLY A 137 -10.84 -5.68 17.54
CA GLY A 137 -10.47 -5.99 16.16
C GLY A 137 -10.20 -4.76 15.29
N LEU A 138 -9.88 -3.61 15.91
CA LEU A 138 -9.64 -2.38 15.17
C LEU A 138 -8.37 -2.50 14.32
N ARG A 139 -8.44 -2.01 13.07
CA ARG A 139 -7.25 -1.88 12.23
C ARG A 139 -6.40 -0.70 12.71
N PRO A 140 -5.07 -0.74 12.57
CA PRO A 140 -4.21 0.39 12.91
C PRO A 140 -4.66 1.73 12.31
N GLU A 141 -5.13 1.70 11.05
CA GLU A 141 -5.59 2.91 10.35
C GLU A 141 -6.91 3.50 10.89
N VAL A 142 -7.65 2.76 11.72
CA VAL A 142 -8.79 3.30 12.48
C VAL A 142 -8.31 4.11 13.67
N LEU A 143 -7.25 3.66 14.34
CA LEU A 143 -6.66 4.37 15.48
C LEU A 143 -5.98 5.67 15.03
N GLY A 144 -5.43 5.69 13.83
CA GLY A 144 -4.88 6.90 13.20
C GLY A 144 -4.73 6.71 11.70
N ASN A 145 -5.19 7.69 10.93
CA ASN A 145 -5.11 7.64 9.47
C ASN A 145 -3.67 7.86 8.97
N TYR A 146 -3.43 7.56 7.69
CA TYR A 146 -2.11 7.65 7.07
C TYR A 146 -1.43 9.02 7.18
N LEU A 147 -2.20 10.10 7.12
CA LEU A 147 -1.69 11.47 7.22
C LEU A 147 -1.48 11.92 8.66
N GLY A 148 -1.91 11.14 9.66
CA GLY A 148 -1.88 11.50 11.07
C GLY A 148 -2.81 12.68 11.43
N THR A 149 -3.77 13.00 10.57
CA THR A 149 -4.69 14.14 10.75
C THR A 149 -6.00 13.77 11.42
N ASP A 150 -6.31 12.47 11.46
CA ASP A 150 -7.53 11.95 12.07
C ASP A 150 -7.34 10.52 12.57
N GLY A 151 -8.30 10.03 13.35
CA GLY A 151 -8.31 8.70 13.95
C GLY A 151 -9.43 8.59 14.98
N LEU A 152 -9.51 7.44 15.65
CA LEU A 152 -10.50 7.20 16.71
C LEU A 152 -10.36 8.22 17.85
N ARG A 153 -11.47 8.87 18.21
CA ARG A 153 -11.57 9.85 19.30
C ARG A 153 -12.60 9.39 20.33
N LEU A 154 -12.51 9.94 21.54
CA LEU A 154 -13.46 9.65 22.63
C LEU A 154 -14.93 9.91 22.23
N ARG A 155 -15.19 10.93 21.41
CA ARG A 155 -16.53 11.27 20.91
C ARG A 155 -17.15 10.22 20.00
N ASP A 156 -16.33 9.30 19.46
CA ASP A 156 -16.78 8.26 18.54
C ASP A 156 -17.32 7.03 19.30
N LEU A 157 -17.21 7.03 20.64
CA LEU A 157 -17.77 6.02 21.55
C LEU A 157 -19.12 6.54 22.10
N PRO A 158 -20.27 6.22 21.48
CA PRO A 158 -21.57 6.77 21.86
C PRO A 158 -22.00 6.38 23.29
N GLU A 159 -21.49 5.26 23.79
CA GLU A 159 -21.69 4.78 25.15
C GLU A 159 -20.93 5.60 26.21
N LEU A 160 -19.87 6.31 25.82
CA LEU A 160 -18.97 6.99 26.74
C LEU A 160 -19.56 8.30 27.25
N ARG A 161 -19.75 8.40 28.57
CA ARG A 161 -20.21 9.59 29.28
C ARG A 161 -19.10 10.12 30.18
N ILE A 162 -18.78 11.39 30.01
CA ILE A 162 -17.80 12.09 30.85
C ILE A 162 -18.58 12.95 31.86
N GLU A 163 -18.63 12.51 33.11
CA GLU A 163 -19.33 13.20 34.20
C GLU A 163 -18.31 13.66 35.26
N GLY A 164 -17.99 14.96 35.27
CA GLY A 164 -17.01 15.52 36.20
C GLY A 164 -15.60 14.94 36.01
N LYS A 165 -15.14 14.11 36.96
CA LYS A 165 -13.87 13.34 36.86
C LYS A 165 -14.08 11.85 36.55
N GLY A 166 -15.33 11.41 36.40
CA GLY A 166 -15.69 10.04 36.05
C GLY A 166 -15.86 9.85 34.55
N VAL A 167 -15.53 8.66 34.08
CA VAL A 167 -15.83 8.18 32.71
C VAL A 167 -16.64 6.90 32.88
N THR A 168 -17.84 6.86 32.31
CA THR A 168 -18.77 5.72 32.37
C THR A 168 -19.16 5.28 30.98
#